data_AF-A0A6N2DQP7-F1
#
_entry.id   AF-A0A6N2DQP7-F1
#
_cell.length_a   1.000
_cell.length_b   1.000
_cell.length_c   1.000
_cell.angle_alpha   90.00
_cell.angle_beta   90.00
_cell.angle_gamma   90.00
#
_symmetry.space_group_name_H-M   'P 1'
#
loop_
_entity.id
_entity.type
_entity.pdbx_description
1 polymer ?
#
loop_
_entity_poly.entity_id
_entity_poly.type
_entity_poly.pdbx_seq_one_letter_code
_entity_poly.pdbx_strand_id
1 'polypeptide(L)' 'MTSNAAGLAALSICESMLLSLTDLKIIDQAEAVSILEDAFAAHRGAIADATAPQAHQDAADVIDRIIKGKNSVRHG' A
#
# COMPACT_ATOMS: atom_id res chain seq x y z
N MET A 1 -13.80 6.23 10.83
CA MET A 1 -12.77 6.92 10.02
C MET A 1 -11.83 7.65 10.96
N THR A 2 -10.84 6.96 11.51
CA THR A 2 -9.75 7.58 12.28
C THR A 2 -8.67 8.01 11.29
N SER A 3 -8.84 9.18 10.68
CA SER A 3 -7.73 9.84 9.99
C SER A 3 -6.72 10.31 11.05
N ASN A 4 -5.81 9.42 11.45
CA ASN A 4 -4.57 9.86 12.06
C ASN A 4 -3.80 10.61 10.98
N ALA A 5 -3.57 11.92 11.15
CA ALA A 5 -2.87 12.75 10.18
C ALA A 5 -1.50 12.16 9.78
N ALA A 6 -0.84 11.46 10.70
CA ALA A 6 0.40 10.75 10.42
C ALA A 6 0.22 9.62 9.39
N GLY A 7 -0.89 8.87 9.44
CA GLY A 7 -1.18 7.79 8.50
C GLY A 7 -1.45 8.31 7.08
N LEU A 8 -2.21 9.40 6.95
CA LEU A 8 -2.42 10.06 5.66
C LEU A 8 -1.11 10.65 5.09
N ALA A 9 -0.30 11.29 5.93
CA ALA A 9 0.99 11.83 5.51
C ALA A 9 1.94 10.72 5.04
N ALA A 10 2.05 9.63 5.80
CA ALA A 10 2.88 8.48 5.43
C ALA A 10 2.44 7.87 4.09
N LEU A 11 1.13 7.69 3.89
CA LEU A 11 0.59 7.18 2.63
C LEU A 11 0.94 8.10 1.45
N SER A 12 0.70 9.41 1.57
CA SER A 12 0.99 10.37 0.51
C SER A 12 2.49 10.44 0.16
N ILE A 13 3.36 10.32 1.17
CA ILE A 13 4.82 10.24 0.95
C ILE A 13 5.18 8.97 0.18
N CYS A 14 4.67 7.81 0.60
CA CYS A 14 4.94 6.54 -0.07
C CYS A 14 4.41 6.53 -1.51
N GLU A 15 3.23 7.09 -1.77
CA GLU A 15 2.67 7.23 -3.13
C GLU A 15 3.56 8.11 -4.00
N SER A 16 3.98 9.27 -3.49
CA SER A 16 4.87 10.19 -4.20
C SER A 16 6.22 9.53 -4.52
N MET A 17 6.73 8.72 -3.61
CA MET A 17 7.97 7.97 -3.80
C MET A 17 7.81 6.89 -4.88
N LEU A 18 6.77 6.05 -4.82
CA LEU A 18 6.51 5.02 -5.83
C LEU A 18 6.29 5.63 -7.22
N LEU A 19 5.57 6.75 -7.31
CA LEU A 19 5.40 7.50 -8.56
C LEU A 19 6.75 7.99 -9.09
N SER A 20 7.56 8.65 -8.25
CA SER A 20 8.88 9.16 -8.66
C SER A 20 9.81 8.04 -9.14
N LEU A 21 9.83 6.89 -8.45
CA LEU A 21 10.65 5.74 -8.85
C LEU A 21 10.19 5.15 -10.19
N THR A 22 8.88 5.13 -10.45
CA THR A 22 8.32 4.68 -11.72
C THR A 22 8.63 5.65 -12.85
N ASP A 23 8.47 6.96 -12.62
CA ASP A 23 8.71 8.02 -13.61
C ASP A 23 10.19 8.10 -14.01
N LEU A 24 11.09 7.91 -13.02
CA LEU A 24 12.54 7.81 -13.24
C LEU A 24 12.97 6.45 -13.85
N LYS A 25 12.03 5.54 -14.10
CA LYS A 25 12.27 4.17 -14.62
C LYS A 25 13.26 3.37 -13.78
N ILE A 26 13.27 3.62 -12.47
CA ILE A 26 14.07 2.84 -11.50
C ILE A 26 13.37 1.50 -11.24
N ILE A 27 12.04 1.52 -11.19
CA ILE A 27 11.20 0.33 -11.15
C ILE A 27 10.10 0.45 -12.21
N ASP A 28 9.61 -0.68 -12.69
CA ASP A 28 8.42 -0.71 -13.52
C ASP A 28 7.12 -0.77 -12.68
N GLN A 29 5.99 -0.71 -13.37
CA GLN A 29 4.69 -0.73 -12.70
C GLN A 29 4.36 -2.09 -12.06
N ALA A 30 4.86 -3.21 -12.61
CA ALA A 30 4.65 -4.53 -12.04
C ALA A 30 5.47 -4.72 -10.76
N GLU A 31 6.69 -4.19 -10.71
CA GLU A 31 7.52 -4.12 -9.51
C GLU A 31 6.85 -3.25 -8.43
N ALA A 32 6.31 -2.09 -8.79
CA ALA A 32 5.56 -1.26 -7.85
C ALA A 32 4.31 -1.97 -7.29
N VAL A 33 3.63 -2.81 -8.08
CA VAL A 33 2.51 -3.65 -7.61
C VAL A 33 3.01 -4.76 -6.70
N SER A 34 4.09 -5.45 -7.07
CA SER A 34 4.69 -6.53 -6.28
C SER A 34 5.12 -6.05 -4.90
N ILE A 35 5.71 -4.85 -4.80
CA ILE A 35 6.06 -4.21 -3.51
C ILE A 35 4.82 -4.04 -2.62
N LEU A 36 3.69 -3.64 -3.20
CA LEU A 36 2.44 -3.50 -2.45
C LEU A 36 1.85 -4.85 -2.06
N GLU A 37 1.93 -5.87 -2.93
CA GLU A 37 1.50 -7.25 -2.62
C GLU A 37 2.32 -7.86 -1.49
N ASP A 38 3.64 -7.63 -1.47
CA ASP A 38 4.53 -8.06 -0.39
C ASP A 38 4.15 -7.40 0.94
N ALA A 39 3.88 -6.09 0.93
CA ALA A 39 3.43 -5.36 2.12
C ALA A 39 2.06 -5.88 2.61
N PHE A 40 1.13 -6.15 1.69
CA PHE A 40 -0.16 -6.76 2.02
C PHE A 40 0.02 -8.13 2.68
N ALA A 41 0.85 -9.00 2.08
CA ALA A 41 1.13 -10.33 2.60
C ALA A 41 1.79 -10.28 3.99
N ALA A 42 2.73 -9.35 4.21
CA ALA A 42 3.38 -9.14 5.50
C ALA A 42 2.37 -8.74 6.59
N HIS A 43 1.47 -7.80 6.29
CA HIS A 43 0.41 -7.42 7.23
C HIS A 43 -0.54 -8.58 7.52
N ARG A 44 -1.02 -9.30 6.49
CA ARG A 44 -1.87 -10.50 6.64
C ARG A 44 -1.21 -11.58 7.50
N GLY A 45 0.06 -11.87 7.26
CA GLY A 45 0.81 -12.89 7.98
C GLY A 45 1.01 -12.55 9.46
N ALA A 46 1.17 -11.26 9.78
CA ALA A 46 1.38 -10.80 11.15
C ALA A 46 0.12 -10.84 12.04
N ILE A 47 -1.10 -10.94 11.47
CA ILE A 47 -2.37 -10.87 12.22
C ILE A 47 -2.44 -11.93 13.32
N ALA A 48 -1.99 -13.16 13.04
CA ALA A 48 -2.12 -14.28 13.98
C ALA A 48 -1.33 -14.07 15.28
N ASP A 49 -0.18 -13.40 15.20
CA ASP A 49 0.76 -13.23 16.32
C ASP A 49 0.82 -11.78 16.84
N ALA A 50 0.03 -10.86 16.26
CA ALA A 50 0.08 -9.45 16.60
C ALA A 50 -0.63 -9.13 17.91
N THR A 51 -0.04 -8.22 18.69
CA THR A 51 -0.70 -7.59 19.86
C THR A 51 -1.85 -6.68 19.45
N ALA A 52 -1.86 -6.19 18.21
CA ALA A 52 -2.93 -5.40 17.61
C ALA A 52 -3.34 -5.95 16.22
N PRO A 53 -4.05 -7.09 16.16
CA PRO A 53 -4.43 -7.75 14.90
C PRO A 53 -5.25 -6.84 13.98
N GLN A 54 -6.13 -6.03 14.57
CA GLN A 54 -6.99 -5.11 13.81
C GLN A 54 -6.19 -4.05 13.06
N ALA A 55 -5.08 -3.55 13.62
CA ALA A 55 -4.24 -2.57 12.94
C ALA A 55 -3.57 -3.15 11.69
N HIS A 56 -3.14 -4.42 11.76
CA HIS A 56 -2.61 -5.13 10.60
C HIS A 56 -3.69 -5.41 9.56
N GLN A 57 -4.90 -5.79 9.99
CA GLN A 57 -6.05 -5.98 9.10
C GLN A 57 -6.42 -4.67 8.37
N ASP A 58 -6.55 -3.56 9.10
CA ASP A 58 -6.88 -2.25 8.53
C ASP A 58 -5.81 -1.79 7.52
N ALA A 59 -4.52 -2.00 7.83
CA ALA A 59 -3.43 -1.69 6.92
C ALA A 59 -3.47 -2.55 5.64
N ALA A 60 -3.70 -3.85 5.77
CA ALA A 60 -3.85 -4.76 4.63
C ALA A 60 -5.04 -4.35 3.74
N ASP A 61 -6.18 -3.98 4.33
CA ASP A 61 -7.36 -3.55 3.59
C ASP A 61 -7.13 -2.22 2.85
N VAL A 62 -6.33 -1.30 3.40
CA VAL A 62 -5.92 -0.07 2.70
C VAL A 62 -5.03 -0.39 1.50
N ILE A 63 -4.03 -1.27 1.66
CA ILE A 63 -3.10 -1.65 0.58
C ILE A 63 -3.85 -2.35 -0.56
N ASP A 64 -4.74 -3.29 -0.25
CA ASP A 64 -5.55 -3.99 -1.26
C ASP A 64 -6.42 -3.01 -2.08
N ARG A 65 -6.98 -1.97 -1.45
CA ARG A 65 -7.69 -0.90 -2.16
C ARG A 65 -6.77 -0.08 -3.07
N ILE A 66 -5.54 0.19 -2.67
CA ILE A 66 -4.57 0.93 -3.50
C ILE A 66 -4.20 0.11 -4.73
N ILE A 67 -3.93 -1.19 -4.58
CA ILE A 67 -3.63 -2.11 -5.69
C ILE A 67 -4.80 -2.12 -6.69
N LYS A 68 -6.04 -2.29 -6.20
CA LYS A 68 -7.25 -2.27 -7.04
C LYS A 68 -7.52 -0.91 -7.68
N GLY A 69 -7.28 0.17 -6.95
CA GLY A 69 -7.42 1.55 -7.42
C GLY A 69 -6.46 1.88 -8.57
N LYS A 70 -5.18 1.47 -8.48
CA LYS A 70 -4.20 1.64 -9.58
C LYS A 70 -4.61 0.92 -10.86
N ASN A 71 -5.30 -0.22 -10.76
CA ASN A 71 -5.86 -0.90 -11.93
C ASN A 71 -7.10 -0.19 -12.51
N SER A 72 -7.86 0.54 -11.70
CA SER A 72 -9.04 1.28 -12.15
C SER A 72 -8.69 2.49 -13.02
N VAL A 73 -7.54 3.13 -12.79
CA VAL A 73 -7.08 4.29 -13.60
C VAL A 73 -6.52 3.86 -14.97
N ARG A 74 -6.15 2.58 -15.15
CA ARG A 74 -5.64 2.03 -16.42
C ARG A 74 -6.74 1.69 -17.44
N HIS A 75 -8.01 1.75 -17.04
CA HIS A 75 -9.17 1.46 -17.91
C HIS A 75 -10.02 2.71 -18.24
N GLY A 76 -9.54 3.91 -17.90
CA GLY A 76 -10.18 5.19 -18.19
C GLY A 76 -9.50 5.96 -19.31
#